data_AF-A0A1Q7MA80-F1
#
_entry.id   AF-A0A1Q7MA80-F1
#
_cell.length_a   1.000
_cell.length_b   1.000
_cell.length_c   1.000
_cell.angle_alpha   90.00
_cell.angle_beta   90.00
_cell.angle_gamma   90.00
#
_symmetry.space_group_name_H-M   'P 1'
#
loop_
_entity.id
_entity.type
_entity.pdbx_description
1 polymer ?
#
loop_
_entity_poly.entity_id
_entity_poly.type
_entity_poly.pdbx_seq_one_letter_code
_entity_poly.pdbx_strand_id
1 'polypeptide(L)'
;MPSADNVMDKLVSLAKRRGFVFQSSEIYGGLGSVWDYGPLGVELKKNIKERWWRSMVHAREDIEGLDAAILMHPKVWEASGHVAGFADPLVDCKQCKNRFRADDPRIKGTPGQPDAQCPVCGTKGSLTAPRQFNLMFKTFMGPVEEQAAVIFLRPETAQGIYVNYLNVLQSSRQKLPFGIAQIGKAFRNEITPGNFTFRTREFEQMEMQFFVKPGTDGEWFELWRAERMKWLVELGIRPEKLRFHQHTPQELAHYAKEAYDIEYEFPFGWHEFEGIHNRTDFDLSRHQQFSGKKLEYLDAATSERYIPYVIETSAGADRTALVVLCDAYAEEEVEGEKRVVLRFQPSLAPLKAAVFPLVNKDGMPELARRLYDGLRRHFNVFYDDGGSIGRRY
;
A
#
# COMPACT_ATOMS: atom_id res chain seq x y z
N MET A 1 29.51 -18.93 -6.07
CA MET A 1 28.11 -19.30 -6.35
C MET A 1 27.66 -18.43 -7.50
N PRO A 2 27.07 -18.96 -8.58
CA PRO A 2 26.61 -18.10 -9.66
C PRO A 2 25.59 -17.11 -9.07
N SER A 3 25.76 -15.82 -9.34
CA SER A 3 24.91 -14.76 -8.77
C SER A 3 23.46 -15.06 -9.15
N ALA A 4 22.56 -15.04 -8.17
CA ALA A 4 21.14 -14.95 -8.45
C ALA A 4 20.92 -13.70 -9.32
N ASP A 5 20.79 -13.88 -10.63
CA ASP A 5 20.27 -12.86 -11.53
C ASP A 5 19.00 -12.33 -10.87
N ASN A 6 19.05 -11.07 -10.43
CA ASN A 6 18.11 -10.50 -9.47
C ASN A 6 16.67 -10.76 -9.93
N VAL A 7 15.95 -11.65 -9.21
CA VAL A 7 14.55 -12.01 -9.52
C VAL A 7 13.69 -10.76 -9.60
N MET A 8 14.04 -9.72 -8.84
CA MET A 8 13.37 -8.43 -8.91
C MET A 8 13.53 -7.76 -10.29
N ASP A 9 14.73 -7.79 -10.89
CA ASP A 9 14.96 -7.19 -12.21
C ASP A 9 14.21 -7.95 -13.31
N LYS A 10 14.15 -9.29 -13.20
CA LYS A 10 13.31 -10.13 -14.08
C LYS A 10 11.83 -9.79 -13.94
N LEU A 11 11.35 -9.59 -12.70
CA LEU A 11 9.97 -9.18 -12.40
C LEU A 11 9.64 -7.80 -12.95
N VAL A 12 10.52 -6.80 -12.78
CA VAL A 12 10.34 -5.45 -13.34
C VAL A 12 10.25 -5.52 -14.87
N SER A 13 11.15 -6.27 -15.50
CA SER A 13 11.13 -6.49 -16.95
C SER A 13 9.86 -7.21 -17.42
N LEU A 14 9.41 -8.23 -16.70
CA LEU A 14 8.16 -8.94 -16.98
C LEU A 14 6.95 -8.01 -16.84
N ALA A 15 6.88 -7.25 -15.75
CA ALA A 15 5.77 -6.35 -15.45
C ALA A 15 5.59 -5.31 -16.55
N LYS A 16 6.69 -4.72 -17.05
CA LYS A 16 6.65 -3.81 -18.20
C LYS A 16 6.22 -4.53 -19.49
N ARG A 17 6.86 -5.65 -19.84
CA ARG A 17 6.58 -6.36 -21.10
C ARG A 17 5.14 -6.91 -21.20
N ARG A 18 4.54 -7.29 -20.07
CA ARG A 18 3.20 -7.89 -20.00
C ARG A 18 2.10 -6.90 -19.62
N GLY A 19 2.44 -5.62 -19.41
CA GLY A 19 1.43 -4.60 -19.13
C GLY A 19 0.86 -4.64 -17.72
N PHE A 20 1.68 -4.98 -16.72
CA PHE A 20 1.34 -4.82 -15.31
C PHE A 20 1.65 -3.42 -14.80
N VAL A 21 2.89 -2.97 -14.92
CA VAL A 21 3.34 -1.69 -14.36
C VAL A 21 4.30 -1.00 -15.33
N PHE A 22 4.12 0.30 -15.49
CA PHE A 22 4.93 1.18 -16.31
C PHE A 22 5.51 2.32 -15.47
N GLN A 23 6.67 2.82 -15.86
CA GLN A 23 7.21 4.05 -15.28
C GLN A 23 6.27 5.21 -15.65
N SER A 24 5.77 5.95 -14.64
CA SER A 24 4.87 7.05 -14.94
C SER A 24 5.58 8.13 -15.75
N SER A 25 4.90 8.67 -16.76
CA SER A 25 5.45 9.67 -17.69
C SER A 25 6.73 9.23 -18.42
N GLU A 26 6.86 7.93 -18.75
CA GLU A 26 8.07 7.33 -19.34
C GLU A 26 8.58 8.09 -20.58
N ILE A 27 7.69 8.52 -21.48
CA ILE A 27 8.07 9.23 -22.72
C ILE A 27 8.74 10.60 -22.45
N TYR A 28 8.60 11.14 -21.23
CA TYR A 28 9.24 12.38 -20.78
C TYR A 28 10.46 12.12 -19.89
N GLY A 29 10.97 10.89 -19.85
CA GLY A 29 12.09 10.48 -19.00
C GLY A 29 11.67 9.87 -17.66
N GLY A 30 10.37 9.79 -17.39
CA GLY A 30 9.81 9.19 -16.18
C GLY A 30 9.78 10.13 -14.97
N LEU A 31 8.80 9.93 -14.10
CA LEU A 31 8.73 10.59 -12.79
C LEU A 31 9.14 9.61 -11.67
N GLY A 32 10.28 9.87 -11.03
CA GLY A 32 10.86 8.94 -10.06
C GLY A 32 9.89 8.54 -8.93
N SER A 33 9.82 7.24 -8.63
CA SER A 33 8.92 6.66 -7.62
C SER A 33 7.43 6.91 -7.86
N VAL A 34 7.02 7.14 -9.10
CA VAL A 34 5.61 7.19 -9.51
C VAL A 34 5.41 6.20 -10.65
N TRP A 35 4.36 5.38 -10.55
CA TRP A 35 4.15 4.23 -11.44
C TRP A 35 2.70 4.17 -11.92
N ASP A 36 2.52 3.76 -13.17
CA ASP A 36 1.22 3.58 -13.79
C ASP A 36 0.91 2.07 -13.88
N TYR A 37 -0.29 1.65 -13.49
CA TYR A 37 -0.72 0.25 -13.66
C TYR A 37 -1.34 0.06 -15.05
N GLY A 38 -0.76 -0.84 -15.84
CA GLY A 38 -1.24 -1.19 -17.18
C GLY A 38 -2.46 -2.12 -17.17
N PRO A 39 -2.88 -2.64 -18.33
CA PRO A 39 -4.11 -3.42 -18.45
C PRO A 39 -4.19 -4.65 -17.53
N LEU A 40 -3.10 -5.40 -17.34
CA LEU A 40 -3.10 -6.55 -16.41
C LEU A 40 -2.92 -6.10 -14.96
N GLY A 41 -2.20 -5.01 -14.73
CA GLY A 41 -1.91 -4.50 -13.40
C GLY A 41 -3.14 -3.89 -12.74
N VAL A 42 -3.95 -3.14 -13.49
CA VAL A 42 -5.18 -2.54 -12.96
C VAL A 42 -6.17 -3.62 -12.53
N GLU A 43 -6.28 -4.70 -13.31
CA GLU A 43 -7.12 -5.85 -13.01
C GLU A 43 -6.61 -6.64 -11.81
N LEU A 44 -5.30 -6.88 -11.71
CA LEU A 44 -4.70 -7.51 -10.51
C LEU A 44 -4.99 -6.69 -9.25
N LYS A 45 -4.69 -5.38 -9.29
CA LYS A 45 -4.89 -4.49 -8.14
C LYS A 45 -6.37 -4.36 -7.79
N LYS A 46 -7.26 -4.29 -8.77
CA LYS A 46 -8.71 -4.32 -8.56
C LYS A 46 -9.15 -5.61 -7.87
N ASN A 47 -8.73 -6.78 -8.36
CA ASN A 47 -9.07 -8.07 -7.75
C ASN A 47 -8.63 -8.16 -6.27
N ILE A 48 -7.44 -7.64 -5.95
CA ILE A 48 -6.93 -7.57 -4.57
C ILE A 48 -7.83 -6.68 -3.70
N LYS A 49 -8.10 -5.44 -4.16
CA LYS A 49 -8.91 -4.46 -3.43
C LYS A 49 -10.35 -4.94 -3.23
N GLU A 50 -10.97 -5.54 -4.24
CA GLU A 50 -12.32 -6.10 -4.15
C GLU A 50 -12.40 -7.27 -3.17
N ARG A 51 -11.39 -8.14 -3.13
CA ARG A 51 -11.31 -9.22 -2.14
C ARG A 51 -11.14 -8.69 -0.72
N TRP A 52 -10.28 -7.69 -0.53
CA TRP A 52 -10.10 -7.04 0.76
C TRP A 52 -11.40 -6.38 1.22
N TRP A 53 -12.06 -5.63 0.33
CA TRP A 53 -13.32 -4.96 0.64
C TRP A 53 -14.42 -5.96 0.97
N ARG A 54 -14.49 -7.07 0.23
CA ARG A 54 -15.43 -8.14 0.53
C ARG A 54 -15.18 -8.76 1.91
N SER A 55 -13.92 -9.04 2.27
CA SER A 55 -13.61 -9.68 3.56
C SER A 55 -13.76 -8.74 4.75
N MET A 56 -13.39 -7.46 4.59
CA MET A 56 -13.41 -6.48 5.67
C MET A 56 -14.80 -5.87 5.83
N VAL A 57 -15.52 -5.59 4.75
CA VAL A 57 -16.80 -4.86 4.79
C VAL A 57 -17.97 -5.78 4.51
N HIS A 58 -18.07 -6.40 3.33
CA HIS A 58 -19.30 -7.11 2.94
C HIS A 58 -19.57 -8.41 3.73
N ALA A 59 -18.52 -9.10 4.17
CA ALA A 59 -18.63 -10.35 4.91
C ALA A 59 -18.79 -10.15 6.42
N ARG A 60 -18.84 -8.89 6.88
CA ARG A 60 -18.91 -8.50 8.29
C ARG A 60 -20.09 -7.57 8.51
N GLU A 61 -20.65 -7.63 9.73
CA GLU A 61 -21.73 -6.73 10.15
C GLU A 61 -21.23 -5.55 10.98
N ASP A 62 -19.97 -5.60 11.40
CA ASP A 62 -19.36 -4.66 12.34
C ASP A 62 -18.36 -3.71 11.67
N ILE A 63 -18.36 -3.60 10.33
CA ILE A 63 -17.47 -2.68 9.61
C ILE A 63 -18.23 -1.93 8.51
N GLU A 64 -18.13 -0.61 8.55
CA GLU A 64 -18.72 0.28 7.54
C GLU A 64 -17.67 0.78 6.54
N GLY A 65 -18.11 1.04 5.31
CA GLY A 65 -17.25 1.63 4.28
C GLY A 65 -17.25 3.15 4.29
N LEU A 66 -16.10 3.76 4.00
CA LEU A 66 -15.94 5.21 3.80
C LEU A 66 -15.06 5.50 2.57
N ASP A 67 -15.34 6.62 1.89
CA ASP A 67 -14.45 7.24 0.92
C ASP A 67 -14.31 8.74 1.23
N ALA A 68 -13.33 9.07 2.06
CA ALA A 68 -13.01 10.45 2.40
C ALA A 68 -12.21 11.13 1.28
N ALA A 69 -12.41 12.45 1.13
CA ALA A 69 -11.63 13.27 0.21
C ALA A 69 -10.12 13.23 0.54
N ILE A 70 -9.28 13.43 -0.49
CA ILE A 70 -7.82 13.57 -0.34
C ILE A 70 -7.46 14.91 0.30
N LEU A 71 -8.13 15.99 -0.13
CA LEU A 71 -7.91 17.33 0.38
C LEU A 71 -8.69 17.51 1.67
N MET A 72 -7.98 17.73 2.77
CA MET A 72 -8.56 17.92 4.10
C MET A 72 -8.11 19.25 4.69
N HIS A 73 -8.89 19.76 5.64
CA HIS A 73 -8.56 20.98 6.36
C HIS A 73 -7.18 20.87 7.05
N PRO A 74 -6.27 21.86 6.95
CA PRO A 74 -4.89 21.77 7.45
C PRO A 74 -4.77 21.37 8.93
N LYS A 75 -5.67 21.90 9.78
CA LYS A 75 -5.77 21.54 11.20
C LYS A 75 -5.90 20.04 11.48
N VAL A 76 -6.39 19.23 10.54
CA VAL A 76 -6.41 17.76 10.67
C VAL A 76 -4.99 17.21 10.80
N TRP A 77 -4.05 17.74 10.02
CA TRP A 77 -2.65 17.34 10.00
C TRP A 77 -1.86 17.92 11.18
N GLU A 78 -2.30 19.05 11.73
CA GLU A 78 -1.79 19.58 13.00
C GLU A 78 -2.25 18.75 14.18
N ALA A 79 -3.54 18.42 14.24
CA ALA A 79 -4.15 17.62 15.29
C ALA A 79 -3.51 16.23 15.36
N SER A 80 -3.37 15.55 14.22
CA SER A 80 -2.71 14.25 14.13
C SER A 80 -1.18 14.28 14.34
N GLY A 81 -0.57 15.47 14.42
CA GLY A 81 0.87 15.63 14.62
C GLY A 81 1.72 15.51 13.35
N HIS A 82 1.12 15.24 12.19
CA HIS A 82 1.84 15.08 10.92
C HIS A 82 2.63 16.33 10.51
N VAL A 83 2.09 17.54 10.74
CA VAL A 83 2.82 18.78 10.42
C VAL A 83 4.12 18.90 11.23
N ALA A 84 4.11 18.47 12.49
CA ALA A 84 5.24 18.61 13.41
C ALA A 84 6.22 17.42 13.36
N GLY A 85 5.72 16.20 13.16
CA GLY A 85 6.49 14.96 13.33
C GLY A 85 6.66 14.11 12.08
N PHE A 86 5.97 14.39 10.97
CA PHE A 86 6.08 13.60 9.73
C PHE A 86 7.25 14.05 8.87
N ALA A 87 8.47 13.92 9.40
CA ALA A 87 9.69 14.36 8.76
C ALA A 87 10.80 13.31 8.84
N ASP A 88 11.56 13.20 7.75
CA ASP A 88 12.77 12.38 7.70
C ASP A 88 14.03 13.27 7.79
N PRO A 89 15.13 12.77 8.38
CA PRO A 89 16.40 13.46 8.33
C PRO A 89 16.98 13.38 6.91
N LEU A 90 17.05 14.53 6.22
CA LEU A 90 17.52 14.69 4.86
C LEU A 90 18.95 15.23 4.81
N VAL A 91 19.77 14.68 3.90
CA VAL A 91 21.11 15.18 3.57
C VAL A 91 21.25 15.40 2.06
N ASP A 92 21.94 16.47 1.66
CA ASP A 92 22.25 16.77 0.26
C ASP A 92 23.73 16.53 -0.03
N CYS A 93 24.06 15.94 -1.19
CA CYS A 93 25.43 15.96 -1.69
C CYS A 93 25.70 17.28 -2.43
N LYS A 94 26.65 18.07 -1.93
CA LYS A 94 27.05 19.35 -2.54
C LYS A 94 27.60 19.21 -3.96
N GLN A 95 28.14 18.03 -4.30
CA GLN A 95 28.68 17.72 -5.63
C GLN A 95 27.61 17.29 -6.63
N CYS A 96 26.99 16.12 -6.43
CA CYS A 96 26.05 15.57 -7.40
C CYS A 96 24.60 16.04 -7.21
N LYS A 97 24.31 16.86 -6.19
CA LYS A 97 22.99 17.41 -5.85
C LYS A 97 21.92 16.36 -5.50
N ASN A 98 22.29 15.08 -5.41
CA ASN A 98 21.42 14.03 -4.94
C ASN A 98 21.10 14.20 -3.45
N ARG A 99 19.92 13.71 -3.10
CA ARG A 99 19.31 13.77 -1.77
C ARG A 99 19.16 12.37 -1.22
N PHE A 100 19.45 12.20 0.06
CA PHE A 100 19.40 10.92 0.75
C PHE A 100 18.80 11.11 2.13
N ARG A 101 18.18 10.06 2.67
CA ARG A 101 17.96 10.01 4.12
C ARG A 101 19.31 9.93 4.83
N ALA A 102 19.42 10.55 6.00
CA ALA A 102 20.66 10.59 6.77
C ALA A 102 21.07 9.21 7.29
N ASP A 103 20.11 8.29 7.44
CA ASP A 103 20.27 6.91 7.86
C ASP A 103 20.39 5.91 6.68
N ASP A 104 20.57 6.39 5.45
CA ASP A 104 20.73 5.53 4.27
C ASP A 104 21.98 4.63 4.44
N PRO A 105 21.83 3.29 4.46
CA PRO A 105 22.93 2.37 4.77
C PRO A 105 24.05 2.38 3.72
N ARG A 106 23.82 2.98 2.55
CA ARG A 106 24.84 3.13 1.51
C ARG A 106 25.78 4.29 1.80
N ILE A 107 25.40 5.22 2.67
CA ILE A 107 26.28 6.30 3.14
C ILE A 107 27.35 5.68 4.03
N LYS A 108 28.62 5.99 3.74
CA LYS A 108 29.75 5.60 4.58
C LYS A 108 30.18 6.79 5.42
N GLY A 109 30.31 6.64 6.74
CA GLY A 109 30.63 7.74 7.66
C GLY A 109 29.39 8.52 8.10
N THR A 110 29.58 9.60 8.85
CA THR A 110 28.47 10.36 9.47
C THR A 110 28.12 11.60 8.63
N PRO A 111 26.91 11.74 8.07
CA PRO A 111 26.56 12.93 7.29
C PRO A 111 26.86 14.26 8.00
N GLY A 112 27.40 15.22 7.25
CA GLY A 112 27.89 16.49 7.80
C GLY A 112 29.33 16.46 8.31
N GLN A 113 29.97 15.28 8.38
CA GLN A 113 31.38 15.13 8.76
C GLN A 113 32.29 14.88 7.53
N PRO A 114 33.60 15.15 7.62
CA PRO A 114 34.54 14.99 6.51
C PRO A 114 34.70 13.55 6.00
N ASP A 115 34.43 12.55 6.83
CA ASP A 115 34.47 11.13 6.50
C ASP A 115 33.25 10.66 5.70
N ALA A 116 32.16 11.43 5.71
CA ALA A 116 30.90 11.10 5.04
C ALA A 116 31.08 10.99 3.52
N GLN A 117 30.83 9.82 2.96
CA GLN A 117 30.96 9.54 1.54
C GLN A 117 29.58 9.46 0.88
N CYS A 118 29.39 10.24 -0.18
CA CYS A 118 28.17 10.13 -1.00
C CYS A 118 28.10 8.76 -1.69
N PRO A 119 26.97 8.03 -1.60
CA PRO A 119 26.84 6.70 -2.19
C PRO A 119 26.77 6.70 -3.72
N VAL A 120 26.45 7.84 -4.34
CA VAL A 120 26.30 7.95 -5.80
C VAL A 120 27.60 8.38 -6.46
N CYS A 121 28.19 9.50 -6.03
CA CYS A 121 29.40 10.05 -6.68
C CYS A 121 30.70 9.70 -5.93
N GLY A 122 30.63 9.03 -4.78
CA GLY A 122 31.80 8.60 -4.02
C GLY A 122 32.58 9.74 -3.34
N THR A 123 32.15 11.00 -3.44
CA THR A 123 32.90 12.14 -2.87
C THR A 123 32.75 12.19 -1.35
N LYS A 124 33.89 12.17 -0.64
CA LYS A 124 33.97 12.34 0.83
C LYS A 124 33.80 13.81 1.24
N GLY A 125 33.22 14.05 2.42
CA GLY A 125 32.96 15.39 2.97
C GLY A 125 31.97 16.24 2.17
N SER A 126 31.24 15.62 1.23
CA SER A 126 30.31 16.33 0.33
C SER A 126 28.87 16.38 0.86
N LEU A 127 28.52 15.55 1.84
CA LEU A 127 27.18 15.49 2.42
C LEU A 127 26.98 16.61 3.44
N THR A 128 25.85 17.32 3.36
CA THR A 128 25.47 18.33 4.37
C THR A 128 25.14 17.67 5.71
N ALA A 129 25.10 18.49 6.77
CA ALA A 129 24.48 18.07 8.02
C ALA A 129 23.00 17.71 7.79
N PRO A 130 22.44 16.72 8.52
CA PRO A 130 21.04 16.36 8.42
C PRO A 130 20.11 17.54 8.76
N ARG A 131 19.04 17.70 8.00
CA ARG A 131 17.92 18.59 8.32
C ARG A 131 16.60 17.86 8.25
N GLN A 132 15.62 18.24 9.06
CA GLN A 132 14.29 17.63 9.02
C GLN A 132 13.54 18.06 7.75
N PHE A 133 13.02 17.09 7.00
CA PHE A 133 12.26 17.31 5.77
C PHE A 133 10.87 16.70 5.92
N ASN A 134 9.83 17.54 5.90
CA ASN A 134 8.45 17.08 6.00
C ASN A 134 8.07 16.27 4.75
N LEU A 135 7.55 15.06 4.96
CA LEU A 135 7.21 14.11 3.92
C LEU A 135 5.81 14.34 3.32
N MET A 136 5.02 15.30 3.80
CA MET A 136 3.73 15.62 3.19
C MET A 136 3.92 16.47 1.93
N PHE A 137 3.15 16.18 0.89
CA PHE A 137 3.03 17.08 -0.25
C PHE A 137 2.19 18.30 0.13
N LYS A 138 2.81 19.46 0.07
CA LYS A 138 2.18 20.75 0.29
C LYS A 138 1.65 21.31 -1.04
N THR A 139 0.44 21.83 -1.03
CA THR A 139 -0.15 22.58 -2.14
C THR A 139 -0.94 23.77 -1.61
N PHE A 140 -1.55 24.54 -2.50
CA PHE A 140 -2.28 25.76 -2.20
C PHE A 140 -3.71 25.66 -2.75
N MET A 141 -4.69 26.02 -1.92
CA MET A 141 -6.09 26.06 -2.29
C MET A 141 -6.56 27.50 -2.39
N GLY A 142 -6.86 27.94 -3.62
CA GLY A 142 -7.33 29.28 -3.90
C GLY A 142 -6.84 29.77 -5.27
N PRO A 143 -7.50 30.80 -5.84
CA PRO A 143 -7.19 31.31 -7.17
C PRO A 143 -5.93 32.18 -7.24
N VAL A 144 -5.43 32.66 -6.10
CA VAL A 144 -4.27 33.55 -6.00
C VAL A 144 -3.24 32.89 -5.08
N GLU A 145 -2.10 32.46 -5.61
CA GLU A 145 -1.08 31.68 -4.88
C GLU A 145 -0.60 32.39 -3.60
N GLU A 146 -0.45 33.72 -3.64
CA GLU A 146 -0.02 34.55 -2.49
C GLU A 146 -1.07 34.64 -1.36
N GLN A 147 -2.34 34.39 -1.66
CA GLN A 147 -3.46 34.41 -0.69
C GLN A 147 -4.03 33.02 -0.42
N ALA A 148 -3.52 32.00 -1.10
CA ALA A 148 -4.10 30.67 -1.09
C ALA A 148 -3.82 29.95 0.24
N ALA A 149 -4.85 29.24 0.72
CA ALA A 149 -4.72 28.44 1.92
C ALA A 149 -3.77 27.28 1.67
N VAL A 150 -2.71 27.17 2.46
CA VAL A 150 -1.83 26.00 2.46
C VAL A 150 -2.65 24.78 2.83
N ILE A 151 -2.64 23.76 1.97
CA ILE A 151 -3.24 22.45 2.25
C ILE A 151 -2.25 21.34 1.91
N PHE A 152 -2.59 20.10 2.25
CA PHE A 152 -1.71 18.95 2.05
C PHE A 152 -2.46 17.84 1.32
N LEU A 153 -1.73 17.07 0.51
CA LEU A 153 -2.19 15.75 0.10
C LEU A 153 -1.99 14.79 1.26
N ARG A 154 -3.02 14.02 1.60
CA ARG A 154 -2.98 13.14 2.77
C ARG A 154 -1.83 12.10 2.69
N PRO A 155 -1.04 11.92 3.76
CA PRO A 155 0.02 10.91 3.82
C PRO A 155 -0.47 9.51 4.23
N GLU A 156 -1.73 9.44 4.68
CA GLU A 156 -2.45 8.22 5.07
C GLU A 156 -3.96 8.39 4.86
N THR A 157 -4.73 7.30 4.94
CA THR A 157 -6.20 7.34 4.77
C THR A 157 -6.96 7.43 6.11
N ALA A 158 -6.34 7.01 7.20
CA ALA A 158 -6.90 6.93 8.56
C ALA A 158 -7.54 8.23 9.05
N GLN A 159 -6.92 9.38 8.80
CA GLN A 159 -7.46 10.67 9.26
C GLN A 159 -8.86 10.97 8.72
N GLY A 160 -9.17 10.52 7.50
CA GLY A 160 -10.50 10.64 6.91
C GLY A 160 -11.57 9.87 7.69
N ILE A 161 -11.19 8.74 8.28
CA ILE A 161 -12.03 7.90 9.12
C ILE A 161 -12.28 8.60 10.47
N TYR A 162 -11.23 9.07 11.14
CA TYR A 162 -11.35 9.70 12.47
C TYR A 162 -12.25 10.93 12.47
N VAL A 163 -12.12 11.81 11.46
CA VAL A 163 -12.98 13.01 11.37
C VAL A 163 -14.43 12.69 11.04
N ASN A 164 -14.72 11.49 10.50
CA ASN A 164 -16.06 11.02 10.18
C ASN A 164 -16.60 9.98 11.17
N TYR A 165 -15.88 9.67 12.25
CA TYR A 165 -16.26 8.66 13.24
C TYR A 165 -17.72 8.79 13.68
N LEU A 166 -18.13 10.00 14.12
CA LEU A 166 -19.51 10.24 14.55
C LEU A 166 -20.52 10.18 13.40
N ASN A 167 -20.17 10.68 12.22
CA ASN A 167 -21.06 10.66 11.05
C ASN A 167 -21.40 9.21 10.68
N VAL A 168 -20.39 8.33 10.65
CA VAL A 168 -20.58 6.92 10.35
C VAL A 168 -21.35 6.25 11.48
N LEU A 169 -20.88 6.35 12.74
CA LEU A 169 -21.55 5.76 13.91
C LEU A 169 -23.06 6.08 13.94
N GLN A 170 -23.43 7.34 13.69
CA GLN A 170 -24.83 7.78 13.73
C GLN A 170 -25.65 7.32 12.54
N SER A 171 -25.09 7.39 11.33
CA SER A 171 -25.82 7.07 10.09
C SER A 171 -26.01 5.56 9.91
N SER A 172 -25.03 4.74 10.31
CA SER A 172 -25.12 3.29 10.27
C SER A 172 -25.78 2.68 11.51
N ARG A 173 -25.97 3.47 12.58
CA ARG A 173 -26.54 3.03 13.87
C ARG A 173 -25.73 1.90 14.52
N GLN A 174 -24.43 1.86 14.24
CA GLN A 174 -23.51 0.90 14.84
C GLN A 174 -23.38 1.12 16.34
N LYS A 175 -22.90 0.08 17.04
CA LYS A 175 -22.53 0.12 18.45
C LYS A 175 -21.10 -0.37 18.57
N LEU A 176 -20.39 0.04 19.62
CA LEU A 176 -19.07 -0.55 19.86
C LEU A 176 -19.19 -2.03 20.27
N PRO A 177 -18.27 -2.88 19.79
CA PRO A 177 -17.18 -2.56 18.86
C PRO A 177 -17.65 -2.52 17.40
N PHE A 178 -17.09 -1.59 16.61
CA PHE A 178 -17.31 -1.53 15.17
C PHE A 178 -16.11 -0.87 14.48
N GLY A 179 -15.96 -1.07 13.17
CA GLY A 179 -14.90 -0.50 12.37
C GLY A 179 -15.39 0.37 11.22
N ILE A 180 -14.46 1.15 10.70
CA ILE A 180 -14.63 1.88 9.44
C ILE A 180 -13.45 1.55 8.55
N ALA A 181 -13.72 1.11 7.34
CA ALA A 181 -12.73 0.73 6.34
C ALA A 181 -12.73 1.72 5.19
N GLN A 182 -11.54 2.01 4.65
CA GLN A 182 -11.34 2.87 3.50
C GLN A 182 -10.26 2.31 2.59
N ILE A 183 -10.50 2.41 1.28
CA ILE A 183 -9.48 2.22 0.26
C ILE A 183 -9.28 3.55 -0.44
N GLY A 184 -8.05 4.03 -0.55
CA GLY A 184 -7.81 5.26 -1.28
C GLY A 184 -6.35 5.65 -1.40
N LYS A 185 -6.09 6.69 -2.20
CA LYS A 185 -4.74 7.20 -2.44
C LYS A 185 -4.18 7.90 -1.21
N ALA A 186 -2.88 7.76 -1.01
CA ALA A 186 -2.06 8.50 -0.06
C ALA A 186 -0.73 8.90 -0.74
N PHE A 187 -0.11 9.94 -0.20
CA PHE A 187 1.05 10.58 -0.81
C PHE A 187 2.16 10.83 0.21
N ARG A 188 3.36 10.33 -0.06
CA ARG A 188 4.54 10.56 0.77
C ARG A 188 5.67 11.07 -0.11
N ASN A 189 6.24 12.22 0.24
CA ASN A 189 7.33 12.86 -0.49
C ASN A 189 8.67 12.18 -0.16
N GLU A 190 8.74 10.89 -0.44
CA GLU A 190 9.85 9.99 -0.13
C GLU A 190 11.18 10.55 -0.66
N ILE A 191 12.19 10.55 0.21
CA ILE A 191 13.52 11.09 -0.11
C ILE A 191 14.28 10.11 -1.01
N THR A 192 14.23 8.80 -0.70
CA THR A 192 15.00 7.78 -1.41
C THR A 192 14.07 6.80 -2.15
N PRO A 193 13.95 6.92 -3.48
CA PRO A 193 13.33 5.90 -4.34
C PRO A 193 14.02 4.54 -4.20
N GLY A 194 13.27 3.44 -4.22
CA GLY A 194 13.88 2.10 -4.23
C GLY A 194 12.88 0.96 -4.46
N ASN A 195 13.41 -0.15 -4.99
CA ASN A 195 12.73 -1.45 -5.14
C ASN A 195 11.36 -1.38 -5.83
N PHE A 196 11.30 -0.75 -7.01
CA PHE A 196 10.11 -0.71 -7.88
C PHE A 196 8.90 -0.05 -7.22
N THR A 197 7.74 -0.73 -7.16
CA THR A 197 6.51 -0.24 -6.51
C THR A 197 6.53 -0.36 -4.98
N PHE A 198 7.64 -0.80 -4.37
CA PHE A 198 7.74 -0.93 -2.91
C PHE A 198 7.83 0.43 -2.19
N ARG A 199 8.61 1.38 -2.76
CA ARG A 199 8.70 2.78 -2.28
C ARG A 199 8.27 3.76 -3.36
N THR A 200 7.02 4.22 -3.24
CA THR A 200 6.41 5.16 -4.17
C THR A 200 5.99 6.44 -3.47
N ARG A 201 5.83 7.52 -4.24
CA ARG A 201 5.34 8.81 -3.72
C ARG A 201 3.83 8.93 -3.72
N GLU A 202 3.19 8.13 -4.56
CA GLU A 202 1.75 7.98 -4.68
C GLU A 202 1.44 6.48 -4.63
N PHE A 203 0.53 6.09 -3.75
CA PHE A 203 0.09 4.72 -3.58
C PHE A 203 -1.33 4.68 -3.04
N GLU A 204 -1.96 3.52 -3.07
CA GLU A 204 -3.25 3.25 -2.44
C GLU A 204 -3.05 2.43 -1.17
N GLN A 205 -3.81 2.77 -0.14
CA GLN A 205 -3.88 2.00 1.09
C GLN A 205 -5.27 1.40 1.24
N MET A 206 -5.32 0.29 1.97
CA MET A 206 -6.53 -0.37 2.45
C MET A 206 -6.43 -0.37 3.98
N GLU A 207 -7.06 0.62 4.60
CA GLU A 207 -6.96 0.83 6.05
C GLU A 207 -8.32 0.61 6.71
N MET A 208 -8.29 0.09 7.93
CA MET A 208 -9.47 -0.09 8.76
C MET A 208 -9.14 0.34 10.18
N GLN A 209 -10.05 1.12 10.77
CA GLN A 209 -9.97 1.59 12.15
C GLN A 209 -11.12 0.95 12.94
N PHE A 210 -10.78 0.04 13.85
CA PHE A 210 -11.72 -0.69 14.67
C PHE A 210 -11.82 -0.03 16.05
N PHE A 211 -12.98 0.55 16.34
CA PHE A 211 -13.25 1.25 17.58
C PHE A 211 -13.74 0.26 18.63
N VAL A 212 -13.09 0.25 19.80
CA VAL A 212 -13.35 -0.70 20.88
C VAL A 212 -13.46 0.01 22.23
N LYS A 213 -14.08 -0.66 23.21
CA LYS A 213 -14.13 -0.16 24.59
C LYS A 213 -12.73 -0.27 25.21
N PRO A 214 -12.21 0.77 25.87
CA PRO A 214 -10.95 0.68 26.60
C PRO A 214 -10.95 -0.50 27.58
N GLY A 215 -9.87 -1.29 27.60
CA GLY A 215 -9.76 -2.51 28.41
C GLY A 215 -10.13 -3.79 27.66
N THR A 216 -10.77 -3.69 26.48
CA THR A 216 -11.00 -4.84 25.57
C THR A 216 -10.02 -4.86 24.38
N ASP A 217 -9.18 -3.84 24.26
CA ASP A 217 -8.30 -3.59 23.11
C ASP A 217 -7.30 -4.72 22.85
N GLY A 218 -6.79 -5.40 23.89
CA GLY A 218 -5.85 -6.52 23.71
C GLY A 218 -6.47 -7.73 23.01
N GLU A 219 -7.71 -8.08 23.35
CA GLU A 219 -8.41 -9.22 22.73
C GLU A 219 -8.72 -8.92 21.25
N TRP A 220 -9.16 -7.70 20.95
CA TRP A 220 -9.43 -7.25 19.59
C TRP A 220 -8.15 -7.13 18.75
N PHE A 221 -7.05 -6.70 19.35
CA PHE A 221 -5.75 -6.62 18.69
C PHE A 221 -5.29 -8.00 18.20
N GLU A 222 -5.31 -9.01 19.08
CA GLU A 222 -4.93 -10.38 18.72
C GLU A 222 -5.88 -11.02 17.69
N LEU A 223 -7.19 -10.74 17.79
CA LEU A 223 -8.17 -11.16 16.79
C LEU A 223 -7.81 -10.59 15.41
N TRP A 224 -7.57 -9.28 15.32
CA TRP A 224 -7.23 -8.63 14.06
C TRP A 224 -5.90 -9.14 13.51
N ARG A 225 -4.89 -9.36 14.35
CA ARG A 225 -3.64 -9.99 13.91
C ARG A 225 -3.88 -11.34 13.23
N ALA A 226 -4.64 -12.23 13.86
CA ALA A 226 -4.95 -13.54 13.31
C ALA A 226 -5.75 -13.44 12.00
N GLU A 227 -6.78 -12.59 11.96
CA GLU A 227 -7.64 -12.41 10.78
C GLU A 227 -6.86 -11.84 9.58
N ARG A 228 -5.97 -10.88 9.80
CA ARG A 228 -5.16 -10.30 8.71
C ARG A 228 -4.16 -11.31 8.14
N MET A 229 -3.46 -12.07 8.99
CA MET A 229 -2.56 -13.14 8.52
C MET A 229 -3.33 -14.23 7.75
N LYS A 230 -4.48 -14.66 8.28
CA LYS A 230 -5.35 -15.64 7.63
C LYS A 230 -5.79 -15.17 6.24
N TRP A 231 -6.23 -13.91 6.12
CA TRP A 231 -6.65 -13.34 4.84
C TRP A 231 -5.53 -13.37 3.79
N LEU A 232 -4.28 -13.11 4.19
CA LEU A 232 -3.12 -13.16 3.29
C LEU A 232 -2.83 -14.58 2.79
N VAL A 233 -2.93 -15.58 3.66
CA VAL A 233 -2.82 -16.99 3.24
C VAL A 233 -3.97 -17.36 2.29
N GLU A 234 -5.18 -16.87 2.53
CA GLU A 234 -6.35 -17.06 1.65
C GLU A 234 -6.25 -16.32 0.31
N LEU A 235 -5.36 -15.32 0.17
CA LEU A 235 -4.97 -14.75 -1.12
C LEU A 235 -4.07 -15.70 -1.94
N GLY A 236 -3.63 -16.81 -1.35
CA GLY A 236 -2.72 -17.77 -1.97
C GLY A 236 -1.25 -17.42 -1.77
N ILE A 237 -0.92 -16.52 -0.84
CA ILE A 237 0.47 -16.23 -0.47
C ILE A 237 1.00 -17.38 0.38
N ARG A 238 2.20 -17.87 0.06
CA ARG A 238 2.85 -18.96 0.80
C ARG A 238 3.11 -18.57 2.28
N PRO A 239 2.62 -19.36 3.25
CA PRO A 239 2.82 -19.06 4.68
C PRO A 239 4.27 -18.92 5.10
N GLU A 240 5.18 -19.71 4.52
CA GLU A 240 6.62 -19.67 4.83
C GLU A 240 7.30 -18.37 4.37
N LYS A 241 6.64 -17.59 3.52
CA LYS A 241 7.10 -16.27 3.06
C LYS A 241 6.51 -15.12 3.87
N LEU A 242 5.66 -15.41 4.87
CA LEU A 242 5.02 -14.43 5.73
C LEU A 242 5.50 -14.58 7.17
N ARG A 243 5.68 -13.45 7.85
CA ARG A 243 5.95 -13.45 9.30
C ARG A 243 5.39 -12.20 9.97
N PHE A 244 5.25 -12.29 11.29
CA PHE A 244 5.05 -11.13 12.14
C PHE A 244 6.40 -10.57 12.59
N HIS A 245 6.54 -9.25 12.54
CA HIS A 245 7.62 -8.50 13.18
C HIS A 245 7.02 -7.61 14.26
N GLN A 246 7.40 -7.82 15.52
CA GLN A 246 6.94 -6.97 16.62
C GLN A 246 7.82 -5.73 16.69
N HIS A 247 7.19 -4.55 16.78
CA HIS A 247 7.95 -3.31 16.97
C HIS A 247 8.68 -3.32 18.31
N THR A 248 9.96 -2.98 18.27
CA THR A 248 10.74 -2.66 19.47
C THR A 248 10.31 -1.32 20.06
N PRO A 249 10.67 -1.00 21.32
CA PRO A 249 10.36 0.30 21.92
C PRO A 249 10.90 1.51 21.13
N GLN A 250 11.92 1.31 20.29
CA GLN A 250 12.50 2.35 19.43
C GLN A 250 11.74 2.53 18.11
N GLU A 251 11.07 1.47 17.63
CA GLU A 251 10.26 1.48 16.41
C GLU A 251 8.81 1.91 16.68
N LEU A 252 8.31 1.64 17.89
CA LEU A 252 6.95 1.92 18.29
C LEU A 252 6.65 3.43 18.15
N ALA A 253 5.62 3.74 17.36
CA ALA A 253 5.14 5.11 17.25
C ALA A 253 4.67 5.63 18.61
N HIS A 254 4.87 6.91 18.89
CA HIS A 254 4.55 7.55 20.17
C HIS A 254 3.10 7.41 20.65
N TYR A 255 2.17 7.06 19.75
CA TYR A 255 0.75 6.85 20.02
C TYR A 255 0.34 5.37 20.11
N ALA A 256 1.22 4.43 19.74
CA ALA A 256 0.90 3.01 19.72
C ALA A 256 1.24 2.37 21.07
N LYS A 257 0.29 1.64 21.66
CA LYS A 257 0.51 0.76 22.81
C LYS A 257 1.26 -0.51 22.40
N GLU A 258 0.89 -1.05 21.25
CA GLU A 258 1.45 -2.28 20.68
C GLU A 258 1.32 -2.24 19.16
N ALA A 259 2.31 -2.78 18.45
CA ALA A 259 2.37 -2.75 17.01
C ALA A 259 3.07 -4.00 16.44
N TYR A 260 2.50 -4.54 15.39
CA TYR A 260 3.06 -5.64 14.62
C TYR A 260 2.97 -5.34 13.13
N ASP A 261 4.07 -5.57 12.42
CA ASP A 261 4.06 -5.61 10.97
C ASP A 261 3.90 -7.05 10.49
N ILE A 262 3.16 -7.22 9.41
CA ILE A 262 3.23 -8.40 8.57
C ILE A 262 4.26 -8.12 7.48
N GLU A 263 5.31 -8.93 7.49
CA GLU A 263 6.39 -8.87 6.51
C GLU A 263 6.29 -10.00 5.50
N TYR A 264 6.76 -9.70 4.28
CA TYR A 264 6.96 -10.69 3.22
C TYR A 264 8.44 -10.80 2.85
N GLU A 265 8.91 -12.01 2.57
CA GLU A 265 10.27 -12.25 2.08
C GLU A 265 10.38 -11.94 0.57
N PHE A 266 10.61 -10.66 0.25
CA PHE A 266 10.88 -10.22 -1.11
C PHE A 266 12.23 -10.75 -1.61
N PRO A 267 12.50 -10.73 -2.93
CA PRO A 267 13.83 -11.04 -3.47
C PRO A 267 14.97 -10.20 -2.88
N PHE A 268 14.66 -9.05 -2.30
CA PHE A 268 15.58 -8.12 -1.66
C PHE A 268 15.55 -8.16 -0.12
N GLY A 269 14.82 -9.10 0.49
CA GLY A 269 14.78 -9.31 1.95
C GLY A 269 13.38 -9.22 2.56
N TRP A 270 13.33 -9.37 3.88
CA TRP A 270 12.11 -9.22 4.67
C TRP A 270 11.73 -7.76 4.80
N HIS A 271 10.50 -7.43 4.42
CA HIS A 271 9.98 -6.07 4.56
C HIS A 271 8.48 -6.06 4.81
N GLU A 272 8.04 -5.05 5.58
CA GLU A 272 6.64 -4.77 5.90
C GLU A 272 5.80 -4.46 4.64
N PHE A 273 4.54 -4.88 4.65
CA PHE A 273 3.53 -4.38 3.70
C PHE A 273 2.14 -4.16 4.29
N GLU A 274 1.93 -4.62 5.52
CA GLU A 274 0.73 -4.38 6.31
C GLU A 274 1.12 -4.20 7.79
N GLY A 275 0.63 -3.13 8.43
CA GLY A 275 0.84 -2.85 9.84
C GLY A 275 -0.45 -3.01 10.65
N ILE A 276 -0.33 -3.51 11.88
CA ILE A 276 -1.44 -3.68 12.82
C ILE A 276 -1.07 -2.98 14.12
N HIS A 277 -1.84 -1.96 14.50
CA HIS A 277 -1.49 -1.06 15.60
C HIS A 277 -2.64 -0.96 16.61
N ASN A 278 -2.32 -1.05 17.90
CA ASN A 278 -3.21 -0.61 18.97
C ASN A 278 -2.86 0.84 19.31
N ARG A 279 -3.69 1.79 18.86
CA ARG A 279 -3.42 3.23 18.93
C ARG A 279 -4.06 3.91 20.14
N THR A 280 -4.71 3.12 21.00
CA THR A 280 -5.47 3.61 22.16
C THR A 280 -6.47 4.69 21.74
N ASP A 281 -6.67 5.74 22.54
CA ASP A 281 -7.60 6.84 22.24
C ASP A 281 -6.95 8.02 21.53
N PHE A 282 -5.66 7.94 21.18
CA PHE A 282 -4.85 9.07 20.72
C PHE A 282 -5.52 9.87 19.60
N ASP A 283 -5.94 9.20 18.51
CA ASP A 283 -6.43 9.88 17.32
C ASP A 283 -7.72 10.66 17.59
N LEU A 284 -8.69 10.04 18.27
CA LEU A 284 -9.96 10.68 18.62
C LEU A 284 -9.79 11.76 19.70
N SER A 285 -8.93 11.53 20.69
CA SER A 285 -8.60 12.53 21.73
C SER A 285 -7.98 13.79 21.13
N ARG A 286 -7.05 13.63 20.18
CA ARG A 286 -6.41 14.74 19.48
C ARG A 286 -7.40 15.53 18.63
N HIS A 287 -8.24 14.86 17.84
CA HIS A 287 -9.27 15.53 17.05
C HIS A 287 -10.32 16.23 17.93
N GLN A 288 -10.73 15.63 19.05
CA GLN A 288 -11.62 16.26 20.01
C GLN A 288 -11.02 17.55 20.57
N GLN A 289 -9.74 17.52 20.98
CA GLN A 289 -9.03 18.69 21.50
C GLN A 289 -8.94 19.84 20.46
N PHE A 290 -8.56 19.54 19.22
CA PHE A 290 -8.31 20.56 18.19
C PHE A 290 -9.60 21.08 17.53
N SER A 291 -10.64 20.25 17.46
CA SER A 291 -11.93 20.63 16.86
C SER A 291 -12.94 21.22 17.85
N GLY A 292 -12.79 20.92 19.15
CA GLY A 292 -13.78 21.24 20.19
C GLY A 292 -15.06 20.40 20.11
N LYS A 293 -15.12 19.38 19.24
CA LYS A 293 -16.26 18.45 19.13
C LYS A 293 -16.04 17.25 20.04
N LYS A 294 -17.06 16.87 20.80
CA LYS A 294 -17.02 15.66 21.63
C LYS A 294 -17.10 14.42 20.76
N LEU A 295 -16.06 13.60 20.74
CA LEU A 295 -15.96 12.34 20.01
C LEU A 295 -16.14 11.11 20.91
N GLU A 296 -16.63 11.32 22.14
CA GLU A 296 -16.96 10.27 23.10
C GLU A 296 -18.12 9.38 22.62
N TYR A 297 -18.03 8.08 22.91
CA TYR A 297 -19.14 7.15 22.81
C TYR A 297 -19.92 7.13 24.14
N LEU A 298 -21.24 7.07 24.06
CA LEU A 298 -22.12 6.82 25.22
C LEU A 298 -22.60 5.37 25.16
N ASP A 299 -22.15 4.56 26.11
CA ASP A 299 -22.62 3.20 26.26
C ASP A 299 -24.02 3.20 26.90
N ALA A 300 -25.03 2.82 26.14
CA ALA A 300 -26.41 2.82 26.63
C ALA A 300 -26.65 1.79 27.74
N ALA A 301 -25.83 0.74 27.85
CA ALA A 301 -25.98 -0.29 28.88
C ALA A 301 -25.38 0.16 30.22
N THR A 302 -24.23 0.85 30.21
CA THR A 302 -23.55 1.30 31.44
C THR A 302 -23.75 2.77 31.76
N SER A 303 -24.29 3.56 30.83
CA SER A 303 -24.36 5.03 30.88
C SER A 303 -22.99 5.72 30.97
N GLU A 304 -21.90 5.00 30.67
CA GLU A 304 -20.54 5.54 30.67
C GLU A 304 -20.25 6.30 29.39
N ARG A 305 -19.46 7.37 29.51
CA ARG A 305 -18.88 8.09 28.37
C ARG A 305 -17.38 7.87 28.35
N TYR A 306 -16.86 7.49 27.19
CA TYR A 306 -15.44 7.29 26.99
C TYR A 306 -15.05 7.54 25.53
N ILE A 307 -13.78 7.82 25.30
CA ILE A 307 -13.22 7.85 23.95
C ILE A 307 -12.83 6.41 23.59
N PRO A 308 -13.35 5.84 22.49
CA PRO A 308 -13.00 4.49 22.08
C PRO A 308 -11.50 4.36 21.81
N TYR A 309 -10.96 3.18 22.09
CA TYR A 309 -9.63 2.82 21.61
C TYR A 309 -9.71 2.36 20.16
N VAL A 310 -8.62 2.52 19.42
CA VAL A 310 -8.54 2.17 17.99
C VAL A 310 -7.56 1.04 17.77
N ILE A 311 -8.03 -0.05 17.15
CA ILE A 311 -7.18 -1.06 16.52
C ILE A 311 -7.15 -0.78 15.02
N GLU A 312 -5.97 -0.48 14.51
CA GLU A 312 -5.74 -0.18 13.10
C GLU A 312 -5.20 -1.41 12.38
N THR A 313 -5.69 -1.65 11.16
CA THR A 313 -5.00 -2.49 10.17
C THR A 313 -4.74 -1.64 8.94
N SER A 314 -3.48 -1.49 8.52
CA SER A 314 -3.08 -0.65 7.39
C SER A 314 -2.26 -1.46 6.38
N ALA A 315 -2.89 -1.84 5.26
CA ALA A 315 -2.23 -2.55 4.18
C ALA A 315 -1.98 -1.63 2.98
N GLY A 316 -0.78 -1.68 2.39
CA GLY A 316 -0.50 -0.97 1.14
C GLY A 316 -0.97 -1.78 -0.07
N ALA A 317 -1.99 -1.33 -0.80
CA ALA A 317 -2.53 -2.08 -1.95
C ALA A 317 -1.46 -2.35 -3.03
N ASP A 318 -0.59 -1.36 -3.28
CA ASP A 318 0.51 -1.48 -4.24
C ASP A 318 1.61 -2.44 -3.76
N ARG A 319 1.90 -2.46 -2.45
CA ARG A 319 2.83 -3.43 -1.86
C ARG A 319 2.22 -4.84 -1.89
N THR A 320 0.93 -4.99 -1.58
CA THR A 320 0.24 -6.29 -1.70
C THR A 320 0.24 -6.79 -3.14
N ALA A 321 0.03 -5.91 -4.13
CA ALA A 321 0.14 -6.29 -5.55
C ALA A 321 1.56 -6.78 -5.90
N LEU A 322 2.60 -6.13 -5.37
CA LEU A 322 3.98 -6.59 -5.53
C LEU A 322 4.23 -7.95 -4.85
N VAL A 323 3.73 -8.15 -3.62
CA VAL A 323 3.80 -9.44 -2.92
C VAL A 323 3.19 -10.55 -3.76
N VAL A 324 1.98 -10.34 -4.28
CA VAL A 324 1.27 -11.33 -5.13
C VAL A 324 2.05 -11.61 -6.42
N LEU A 325 2.67 -10.60 -7.04
CA LEU A 325 3.52 -10.80 -8.21
C LEU A 325 4.80 -11.59 -7.89
N CYS A 326 5.47 -11.25 -6.78
CA CYS A 326 6.67 -11.95 -6.34
C CYS A 326 6.39 -13.40 -5.96
N ASP A 327 5.29 -13.65 -5.25
CA ASP A 327 4.96 -14.98 -4.76
C ASP A 327 4.50 -15.92 -5.89
N ALA A 328 3.77 -15.38 -6.87
CA ALA A 328 3.31 -16.12 -8.04
C ALA A 328 4.43 -16.43 -9.05
N TYR A 329 5.55 -15.70 -9.04
CA TYR A 329 6.62 -15.88 -10.02
C TYR A 329 7.33 -17.22 -9.89
N ALA A 330 7.32 -17.99 -10.97
CA ALA A 330 8.12 -19.21 -11.10
C ALA A 330 8.75 -19.32 -12.50
N GLU A 331 9.91 -19.95 -12.55
CA GLU A 331 10.54 -20.42 -13.78
C GLU A 331 10.44 -21.95 -13.81
N GLU A 332 9.99 -22.52 -14.93
CA GLU A 332 9.93 -23.97 -15.12
C GLU A 332 10.57 -24.37 -16.45
N GLU A 333 11.11 -25.59 -16.49
CA GLU A 333 11.69 -26.18 -17.69
C GLU A 333 10.67 -27.12 -18.32
N VAL A 334 10.33 -26.87 -19.59
CA VAL A 334 9.37 -27.66 -20.35
C VAL A 334 10.00 -27.96 -21.69
N GLU A 335 10.14 -29.26 -22.01
CA GLU A 335 10.76 -29.73 -23.26
C GLU A 335 12.18 -29.17 -23.51
N GLY A 336 12.94 -28.91 -22.44
CA GLY A 336 14.29 -28.35 -22.51
C GLY A 336 14.35 -26.82 -22.66
N GLU A 337 13.20 -26.14 -22.69
CA GLU A 337 13.10 -24.69 -22.71
C GLU A 337 12.64 -24.13 -21.37
N LYS A 338 13.26 -23.02 -20.93
CA LYS A 338 12.82 -22.29 -19.72
C LYS A 338 11.68 -21.34 -20.06
N ARG A 339 10.58 -21.43 -19.32
CA ARG A 339 9.47 -20.47 -19.38
C ARG A 339 9.15 -19.89 -18.01
N VAL A 340 8.62 -18.67 -18.03
CA VAL A 340 8.11 -17.98 -16.84
C VAL A 340 6.62 -18.24 -16.73
N VAL A 341 6.17 -18.62 -15.54
CA VAL A 341 4.75 -18.80 -15.21
C VAL A 341 4.41 -17.98 -13.95
N LEU A 342 3.30 -17.25 -14.01
CA LEU A 342 2.72 -16.56 -12.85
C LEU A 342 1.62 -17.44 -12.25
N ARG A 343 1.92 -18.15 -11.17
CA ARG A 343 1.03 -19.07 -10.46
C ARG A 343 0.06 -18.32 -9.54
N PHE A 344 -0.71 -17.39 -10.08
CA PHE A 344 -1.72 -16.68 -9.30
C PHE A 344 -2.78 -17.65 -8.77
N GLN A 345 -3.29 -17.35 -7.57
CA GLN A 345 -4.60 -17.88 -7.17
C GLN A 345 -5.63 -17.52 -8.26
N PRO A 346 -6.48 -18.45 -8.74
CA PRO A 346 -7.39 -18.18 -9.86
C PRO A 346 -8.28 -16.94 -9.69
N SER A 347 -8.70 -16.64 -8.46
CA SER A 347 -9.46 -15.43 -8.14
C SER A 347 -8.69 -14.12 -8.30
N LEU A 348 -7.36 -14.13 -8.23
CA LEU A 348 -6.52 -12.94 -8.42
C LEU A 348 -6.04 -12.74 -9.86
N ALA A 349 -6.00 -13.82 -10.66
CA ALA A 349 -5.54 -13.76 -12.05
C ALA A 349 -6.23 -12.63 -12.83
N PRO A 350 -5.49 -11.71 -13.48
CA PRO A 350 -6.08 -10.60 -14.26
C PRO A 350 -7.04 -11.07 -15.36
N LEU A 351 -6.69 -12.18 -16.00
CA LEU A 351 -7.49 -12.84 -17.02
C LEU A 351 -7.89 -14.22 -16.50
N LYS A 352 -9.18 -14.56 -16.60
CA LYS A 352 -9.73 -15.82 -16.09
C LYS A 352 -9.67 -16.95 -17.10
N ALA A 353 -9.67 -16.62 -18.39
CA ALA A 353 -9.53 -17.56 -19.47
C ALA A 353 -8.90 -16.88 -20.70
N ALA A 354 -8.29 -17.69 -21.55
CA ALA A 354 -7.83 -17.29 -22.87
C ALA A 354 -8.39 -18.26 -23.92
N VAL A 355 -8.86 -17.72 -25.04
CA VAL A 355 -9.49 -18.49 -26.12
C VAL A 355 -8.65 -18.37 -27.38
N PHE A 356 -8.12 -19.50 -27.84
CA PHE A 356 -7.19 -19.57 -28.96
C PHE A 356 -7.72 -20.55 -30.02
N PRO A 357 -8.05 -20.13 -31.26
CA PRO A 357 -8.31 -21.08 -32.33
C PRO A 357 -7.01 -21.84 -32.67
N LEU A 358 -7.10 -23.16 -32.84
CA LEU A 358 -5.93 -23.99 -33.15
C LEU A 358 -5.35 -23.63 -34.52
N VAL A 359 -6.23 -23.43 -35.51
CA VAL A 359 -5.89 -22.96 -36.85
C VAL A 359 -6.82 -21.82 -37.27
N ASN A 360 -6.31 -20.92 -38.11
CA ASN A 360 -7.09 -19.78 -38.63
C ASN A 360 -7.87 -20.14 -39.90
N LYS A 361 -8.61 -21.24 -39.83
CA LYS A 361 -9.40 -21.80 -40.94
C LYS A 361 -10.45 -22.77 -40.42
N ASP A 362 -11.24 -23.34 -41.32
CA ASP A 362 -12.22 -24.39 -41.04
C ASP A 362 -13.29 -24.00 -40.01
N GLY A 363 -13.66 -22.72 -39.95
CA GLY A 363 -14.67 -22.22 -39.01
C GLY A 363 -14.20 -22.10 -37.55
N MET A 364 -12.93 -22.43 -37.26
CA MET A 364 -12.40 -22.38 -35.89
C MET A 364 -12.32 -20.96 -35.33
N PRO A 365 -11.91 -19.92 -36.09
CA PRO A 365 -11.95 -18.55 -35.60
C PRO A 365 -13.36 -18.10 -35.19
N GLU A 366 -14.38 -18.44 -35.96
CA GLU A 366 -15.77 -18.08 -35.68
C GLU A 366 -16.30 -18.81 -34.44
N LEU A 367 -15.92 -20.08 -34.24
CA LEU A 367 -16.26 -20.82 -33.02
C LEU A 367 -15.54 -20.23 -31.79
N ALA A 368 -14.23 -20.00 -31.89
CA ALA A 368 -13.44 -19.37 -30.84
C ALA A 368 -13.98 -17.99 -30.48
N ARG A 369 -14.40 -17.20 -31.48
CA ARG A 369 -15.00 -15.90 -31.27
C ARG A 369 -16.33 -15.97 -30.54
N ARG A 370 -17.21 -16.92 -30.91
CA ARG A 370 -18.48 -17.16 -30.18
C ARG A 370 -18.24 -17.54 -28.72
N LEU A 371 -17.26 -18.40 -28.43
CA LEU A 371 -16.89 -18.76 -27.06
C LEU A 371 -16.37 -17.56 -26.28
N TYR A 372 -15.45 -16.79 -26.87
CA TYR A 372 -14.94 -15.55 -26.29
C TYR A 372 -16.06 -14.54 -26.00
N ASP A 373 -16.97 -14.32 -26.95
CA ASP A 373 -18.09 -13.39 -26.81
C ASP A 373 -19.10 -13.84 -25.73
N GLY A 374 -19.22 -15.15 -25.49
CA GLY A 374 -19.99 -15.69 -24.37
C GLY A 374 -19.31 -15.46 -23.03
N LEU A 375 -18.01 -15.77 -22.92
CA LEU A 375 -17.24 -15.67 -21.68
C LEU A 375 -17.03 -14.22 -21.22
N ARG A 376 -16.76 -13.29 -22.15
CA ARG A 376 -16.44 -11.89 -21.82
C ARG A 376 -17.58 -11.09 -21.19
N ARG A 377 -18.80 -11.66 -21.16
CA ARG A 377 -19.95 -11.09 -20.44
C ARG A 377 -19.86 -11.27 -18.93
N HIS A 378 -19.08 -12.24 -18.47
CA HIS A 378 -19.01 -12.65 -17.07
C HIS A 378 -17.59 -12.56 -16.50
N PHE A 379 -16.57 -12.69 -17.36
CA PHE A 379 -15.18 -12.73 -16.94
C PHE A 379 -14.31 -11.84 -17.81
N ASN A 380 -13.22 -11.33 -17.25
CA ASN A 380 -12.15 -10.74 -18.04
C ASN A 380 -11.37 -11.86 -18.74
N VAL A 381 -11.42 -11.91 -20.07
CA VAL A 381 -10.87 -13.01 -20.88
C VAL A 381 -10.10 -12.46 -22.06
N PHE A 382 -9.16 -13.26 -22.56
CA PHE A 382 -8.28 -12.92 -23.67
C PHE A 382 -8.61 -13.77 -24.91
N TYR A 383 -8.42 -13.19 -26.09
CA TYR A 383 -8.55 -13.88 -27.37
C TYR A 383 -7.32 -13.57 -28.21
N ASP A 384 -6.75 -14.60 -28.83
CA ASP A 384 -5.60 -14.45 -29.73
C ASP A 384 -5.61 -15.56 -30.81
N ASP A 385 -5.65 -15.14 -32.06
CA ASP A 385 -5.51 -15.97 -33.25
C ASP A 385 -4.16 -15.76 -33.96
N GLY A 386 -3.25 -14.99 -33.37
CA GLY A 386 -1.93 -14.70 -33.91
C GLY A 386 -0.88 -15.77 -33.60
N GLY A 387 -0.14 -16.18 -34.62
CA GLY A 387 1.05 -17.04 -34.45
C GLY A 387 0.76 -18.50 -34.09
N SER A 388 1.81 -19.24 -33.73
CA SER A 388 1.69 -20.65 -33.33
C SER A 388 0.96 -20.79 -32.00
N ILE A 389 0.28 -21.93 -31.78
CA ILE A 389 -0.40 -22.21 -30.51
C ILE A 389 0.59 -22.20 -29.32
N GLY A 390 1.80 -22.72 -29.51
CA GLY A 390 2.85 -22.74 -28.48
C GLY A 390 3.37 -21.36 -28.10
N ARG A 391 3.27 -20.34 -28.96
CA ARG A 391 3.63 -18.95 -28.62
C ARG A 391 2.54 -18.24 -27.82
N ARG A 392 1.28 -18.68 -27.97
CA ARG A 392 0.10 -18.11 -27.31
C ARG A 392 -0.09 -18.66 -25.90
N TYR A 393 0.27 -19.93 -25.69
CA TYR A 393 0.51 -20.49 -24.35
C TYR A 393 1.71 -19.80 -23.69
#